data_AF-A0A1C9CG60-F1
#
_entry.id   AF-A0A1C9CG60-F1
#
_cell.length_a   1.000
_cell.length_b   1.000
_cell.length_c   1.000
_cell.angle_alpha   90.00
_cell.angle_beta   90.00
_cell.angle_gamma   90.00
#
_symmetry.space_group_name_H-M   'P 1'
#
loop_
_entity.id
_entity.type
_entity.pdbx_description
1 polymer ?
#
loop_
_entity_poly.entity_id
_entity_poly.type
_entity_poly.pdbx_seq_one_letter_code
_entity_poly.pdbx_strand_id
1 'polypeptide(L)' 'MAVPKKRTSKSKSKSRKANWKRKALYKSRKSLSLAKSILTGKSTSFVYSENNILL' A
#
# COMPACT_ATOMS: atom_id res chain seq x y z
N MET A 1 -13.80 15.09 28.91
CA MET A 1 -12.94 14.46 27.89
C MET A 1 -11.48 14.70 28.25
N ALA A 2 -10.60 13.71 28.06
CA ALA A 2 -9.18 13.90 28.35
C ALA A 2 -8.53 14.80 27.28
N VAL A 3 -7.79 15.82 27.73
CA VAL A 3 -7.06 16.75 26.86
C VAL A 3 -5.55 16.64 27.09
N PRO A 4 -4.71 16.75 26.05
CA PRO A 4 -3.27 16.67 26.22
C PRO A 4 -2.76 17.91 26.97
N LYS A 5 -2.06 17.71 28.09
CA LYS A 5 -1.48 18.82 28.86
C LYS A 5 -0.40 19.58 28.09
N LYS A 6 0.33 18.89 27.20
CA LYS A 6 1.42 19.44 26.37
C LYS A 6 1.40 18.79 24.99
N ARG A 7 1.90 19.52 23.99
CA ARG A 7 2.08 19.00 22.63
C ARG A 7 3.10 17.86 22.60
N THR A 8 2.91 16.91 21.69
CA THR A 8 3.94 15.90 21.42
C THR A 8 5.17 16.52 20.77
N SER A 9 6.36 16.01 21.11
CA SER A 9 7.61 16.48 20.48
C SER A 9 7.59 16.25 18.97
N LYS A 10 8.37 17.06 18.24
CA LYS A 10 8.50 16.95 16.76
C LYS A 10 8.91 15.54 16.35
N SER A 11 9.84 14.92 17.07
CA SER A 11 10.32 13.55 16.80
C SER A 11 9.18 12.52 16.92
N LYS A 12 8.40 12.53 18.01
CA LYS A 12 7.28 11.61 18.21
C LYS A 12 6.19 11.78 17.15
N SER A 13 5.89 13.01 16.73
CA SER A 13 4.95 13.27 15.63
C SER A 13 5.47 12.75 14.28
N LYS A 14 6.75 12.99 13.96
CA LYS A 14 7.37 12.49 12.70
C LYS A 14 7.41 10.96 12.66
N SER A 15 7.75 10.30 13.77
CA SER A 15 7.76 8.83 13.87
C SER A 15 6.39 8.21 13.57
N ARG A 16 5.31 8.75 14.15
CA ARG A 16 3.93 8.31 13.83
C ARG A 16 3.59 8.48 12.35
N LYS A 17 3.97 9.62 11.74
CA LYS A 17 3.77 9.86 10.31
C LYS A 17 4.57 8.88 9.44
N ALA A 18 5.80 8.54 9.82
CA ALA A 18 6.62 7.57 9.11
C ALA A 18 6.00 6.16 9.16
N ASN A 19 5.48 5.74 10.32
CA ASN A 19 4.77 4.47 10.46
C ASN A 19 3.50 4.41 9.59
N TRP A 20 2.77 5.52 9.48
CA TRP A 20 1.61 5.61 8.58
C TRP A 20 2.02 5.46 7.11
N LYS A 21 3.06 6.18 6.67
CA LYS A 21 3.60 6.07 5.30
C LYS A 21 4.16 4.67 4.98
N ARG A 22 4.76 3.99 5.96
CA ARG A 22 5.30 2.64 5.78
C ARG A 22 4.23 1.63 5.36
N LYS A 23 2.98 1.79 5.81
CA LYS A 23 1.86 0.93 5.37
C LYS A 23 1.63 1.03 3.86
N ALA A 24 1.66 2.25 3.31
CA ALA A 24 1.51 2.46 1.87
C ALA A 24 2.67 1.83 1.08
N LEU A 25 3.90 1.92 1.58
CA LEU A 25 5.07 1.27 0.96
C LEU A 25 4.91 -0.25 0.84
N TYR A 26 4.37 -0.92 1.86
CA TYR A 26 4.14 -2.37 1.74
C TYR A 26 3.06 -2.71 0.72
N LYS A 27 2.01 -1.90 0.62
CA LYS A 27 0.95 -2.09 -0.38
C LYS A 27 1.47 -1.85 -1.79
N SER A 28 2.28 -0.80 -2.03
CA SER A 28 2.86 -0.54 -3.35
C SER A 28 3.78 -1.67 -3.81
N ARG A 29 4.62 -2.22 -2.92
CA ARG A 29 5.50 -3.36 -3.24
C ARG A 29 4.70 -4.61 -3.65
N LYS A 30 3.64 -4.93 -2.91
CA LYS A 30 2.75 -6.05 -3.27
C LYS A 30 2.04 -5.81 -4.60
N SER A 31 1.52 -4.61 -4.82
CA SER A 31 0.84 -4.23 -6.06
C SER A 31 1.77 -4.34 -7.28
N LEU A 32 3.03 -3.88 -7.16
CA LEU A 32 4.00 -3.97 -8.24
C LEU A 32 4.35 -5.43 -8.57
N SER A 33 4.56 -6.26 -7.55
CA SER A 33 4.80 -7.70 -7.74
C SER A 33 3.62 -8.37 -8.47
N LEU A 34 2.39 -8.02 -8.08
CA LEU A 34 1.18 -8.56 -8.70
C LEU A 34 1.06 -8.11 -10.16
N ALA A 35 1.25 -6.83 -10.45
CA ALA A 35 1.21 -6.31 -11.81
C ALA A 35 2.22 -7.00 -12.74
N LYS A 36 3.45 -7.20 -12.27
CA LYS A 36 4.46 -7.97 -13.03
C LYS A 36 4.01 -9.41 -13.29
N SER A 37 3.40 -10.07 -12.31
CA SER A 37 2.85 -11.41 -12.49
C SER A 37 1.77 -11.46 -13.56
N ILE A 38 0.83 -10.50 -13.54
CA ILE A 38 -0.25 -10.40 -14.54
C ILE A 38 0.34 -10.24 -15.94
N LEU A 39 1.27 -9.30 -16.13
CA LEU A 39 1.88 -9.02 -17.43
C LEU A 39 2.60 -10.23 -18.04
N THR A 40 3.08 -11.18 -17.23
CA THR A 40 3.72 -12.39 -17.76
C THR A 40 2.75 -13.45 -18.26
N GLY A 41 1.46 -13.38 -17.92
CA GLY A 41 0.43 -14.34 -18.35
C GLY A 41 0.62 -15.79 -17.85
N LYS A 42 1.59 -16.04 -16.96
CA LYS A 42 1.96 -17.39 -16.49
C LYS A 42 1.34 -17.76 -15.14
N SER A 43 0.62 -16.86 -14.48
CA SER A 43 0.08 -17.13 -13.14
C SER A 43 -1.10 -18.09 -13.21
N THR A 44 -0.99 -19.22 -12.51
CA THR A 44 -2.05 -20.23 -12.41
C THR A 44 -2.93 -20.07 -11.15
N SER A 45 -2.54 -19.19 -10.23
CA SER A 45 -3.15 -19.09 -8.89
C SER A 45 -4.29 -18.09 -8.76
N PHE A 46 -4.42 -17.13 -9.68
CA PHE A 46 -5.52 -16.18 -9.67
C PHE A 46 -5.98 -15.88 -11.10
N VAL A 47 -7.28 -15.71 -11.26
CA VAL A 47 -7.90 -15.35 -12.54
C VAL A 47 -7.99 -13.83 -12.61
N TYR A 48 -7.32 -13.24 -13.59
CA TYR A 48 -7.53 -11.86 -13.98
C TYR A 48 -8.49 -11.87 -15.17
N SER A 49 -9.71 -11.34 -15.01
CA SER A 49 -10.63 -11.19 -16.14
C SER A 49 -10.13 -10.04 -17.00
N GLU A 50 -9.38 -10.38 -18.05
CA GLU A 50 -9.21 -9.46 -19.16
C GLU A 50 -10.56 -9.38 -19.87
N ASN A 51 -11.38 -8.41 -19.45
CA ASN A 51 -12.42 -7.92 -20.32
C ASN A 51 -11.70 -7.32 -21.53
N ASN A 52 -11.42 -8.18 -22.51
CA ASN A 52 -10.96 -7.80 -23.81
C ASN A 52 -12.15 -7.08 -24.44
N ILE A 53 -12.28 -5.79 -24.12
CA ILE A 53 -13.14 -4.87 -24.87
C ILE A 53 -12.44 -4.76 -26.23
N LEU A 54 -12.72 -5.75 -27.08
CA LEU A 54 -12.45 -5.68 -28.49
C LEU A 54 -13.51 -4.75 -29.07
N LEU A 55 -13.04 -3.56 -29.44
CA LEU A 55 -13.74 -2.43 -30.07
C LEU A 55 -14.54 -1.53 -29.13
#